data_AF-M1CCQ0-F1
#
_entry.id   AF-M1CCQ0-F1
#
_cell.length_a   1.000
_cell.length_b   1.000
_cell.length_c   1.000
_cell.angle_alpha   90.00
_cell.angle_beta   90.00
_cell.angle_gamma   90.00
#
_symmetry.space_group_name_H-M   'P 1'
#
loop_
_entity.id
_entity.type
_entity.pdbx_description
1 polymer ?
#
loop_
_entity_poly.entity_id
_entity_poly.type
_entity_poly.pdbx_seq_one_letter_code
_entity_poly.pdbx_strand_id
1 'polypeptide(L)'
;MGLLKGTFLDWEHESYPSYEDFAVLPLFAVFFPTVRFLLDRFVFEKVARRLIFGKGQEVIENETDDRRRRIRKFKESAWKCIYFLSAEVFALLVTYNEPWFTNTRYFWVGPGDQVWPDQMYK
;
A
#
# COMPACT_ATOMS: atom_id res chain seq x y z
N MET A 1 12.41 -8.42 26.46
CA MET A 1 11.00 -8.33 26.90
C MET A 1 10.20 -9.20 25.96
N GLY A 2 10.14 -10.49 26.27
CA GLY A 2 9.43 -11.48 25.44
C GLY A 2 8.03 -11.66 25.97
N LEU A 3 7.03 -11.48 25.11
CA LEU A 3 5.66 -11.94 25.26
C LEU A 3 5.03 -11.81 23.87
N LEU A 4 4.47 -12.93 23.36
CA LEU A 4 3.87 -13.12 22.02
C LEU A 4 4.79 -13.66 20.89
N LYS A 5 5.68 -14.61 21.18
CA LYS A 5 6.27 -15.48 20.14
C LYS A 5 5.28 -16.60 19.81
N GLY A 6 4.23 -16.26 19.07
CA GLY A 6 3.09 -17.15 18.86
C GLY A 6 2.14 -16.71 17.75
N THR A 7 2.63 -16.51 16.54
CA THR A 7 1.83 -16.53 15.30
C THR A 7 2.72 -16.96 14.14
N PHE A 8 2.16 -17.75 13.21
CA PHE A 8 2.76 -18.54 12.12
C PHE A 8 3.77 -17.88 11.14
N LEU A 9 4.25 -16.67 11.38
CA LEU A 9 5.15 -15.94 10.48
C LEU A 9 6.14 -15.10 11.30
N ASP A 10 7.41 -15.48 11.26
CA ASP A 10 8.50 -14.76 11.94
C ASP A 10 8.91 -13.55 11.09
N TRP A 11 8.19 -12.43 11.27
CA TRP A 11 8.38 -11.20 10.48
C TRP A 11 9.75 -10.55 10.70
N GLU A 12 10.46 -10.88 11.79
CA GLU A 12 11.82 -10.38 12.07
C GLU A 12 12.90 -11.35 11.56
N HIS A 13 12.50 -12.42 10.85
CA HIS A 13 13.47 -13.33 10.24
C HIS A 13 14.06 -12.71 8.97
N GLU A 14 15.31 -12.26 9.07
CA GLU A 14 16.09 -11.82 7.92
C GLU A 14 16.72 -13.03 7.21
N SER A 15 16.34 -13.23 5.94
CA SER A 15 16.92 -14.25 5.06
C SER A 15 17.44 -13.63 3.77
N TYR A 16 18.43 -14.30 3.14
CA TYR A 16 18.90 -13.90 1.81
C TYR A 16 17.81 -14.10 0.76
N PRO A 17 17.78 -13.27 -0.30
CA PRO A 17 16.83 -13.42 -1.38
C PRO A 17 16.98 -14.81 -2.02
N SER A 18 15.87 -15.51 -2.15
CA SER A 18 15.80 -16.85 -2.73
C SER A 18 14.95 -16.85 -4.00
N TYR A 19 15.16 -17.84 -4.88
CA TYR A 19 14.29 -18.00 -6.05
C TYR A 19 12.84 -18.34 -5.66
N GLU A 20 12.63 -18.89 -4.47
CA GLU A 20 11.29 -19.22 -3.96
C GLU A 20 10.48 -17.95 -3.67
N ASP A 21 11.12 -16.83 -3.39
CA ASP A 21 10.47 -15.53 -3.15
C ASP A 21 9.70 -15.04 -4.39
N PHE A 22 10.12 -15.45 -5.58
CA PHE A 22 9.41 -15.13 -6.82
C PHE A 22 8.05 -15.81 -6.94
N ALA A 23 7.75 -16.84 -6.13
CA ALA A 23 6.44 -17.48 -6.09
C ALA A 23 5.33 -16.49 -5.65
N VAL A 24 5.68 -15.39 -4.99
CA VAL A 24 4.73 -14.35 -4.57
C VAL A 24 4.38 -13.39 -5.73
N LEU A 25 5.19 -13.30 -6.79
CA LEU A 25 4.92 -12.45 -7.95
C LEU A 25 3.56 -12.74 -8.62
N PRO A 26 3.20 -13.99 -8.97
CA PRO A 26 1.88 -14.26 -9.58
C PRO A 26 0.73 -13.92 -8.63
N LEU A 27 0.93 -14.08 -7.31
CA LEU A 27 -0.07 -13.67 -6.31
C LEU A 27 -0.31 -12.16 -6.37
N PHE A 28 0.76 -11.35 -6.36
CA PHE A 28 0.65 -9.90 -6.48
C PHE A 28 0.06 -9.47 -7.83
N ALA A 29 0.47 -10.14 -8.92
CA ALA A 29 -0.01 -9.84 -10.27
C ALA A 29 -1.54 -9.98 -10.39
N VAL A 30 -2.16 -10.90 -9.64
CA VAL A 30 -3.63 -11.05 -9.57
C VAL A 30 -4.25 -10.16 -8.48
N PHE A 31 -3.58 -10.01 -7.34
CA PHE A 31 -4.08 -9.25 -6.20
C PHE A 31 -4.28 -7.75 -6.51
N PHE A 32 -3.30 -7.08 -7.11
CA PHE A 32 -3.41 -5.65 -7.41
C PHE A 32 -4.57 -5.30 -8.36
N PRO A 33 -4.76 -5.96 -9.52
CA PRO A 33 -5.88 -5.66 -10.40
C PRO A 33 -7.24 -6.06 -9.79
N THR A 34 -7.31 -7.13 -8.99
CA THR A 34 -8.56 -7.51 -8.32
C THR A 34 -8.98 -6.49 -7.27
N VAL A 35 -8.05 -6.04 -6.42
CA VAL A 35 -8.31 -4.95 -5.45
C VAL A 35 -8.70 -3.66 -6.15
N ARG A 36 -7.98 -3.28 -7.23
CA ARG A 36 -8.34 -2.12 -8.05
C ARG A 36 -9.76 -2.22 -8.56
N PHE A 37 -10.12 -3.35 -9.15
CA PHE A 37 -11.46 -3.58 -9.70
C PHE A 37 -12.56 -3.50 -8.62
N LEU A 38 -12.34 -4.11 -7.46
CA LEU A 38 -13.29 -4.08 -6.35
C LEU A 38 -13.46 -2.66 -5.79
N LEU A 39 -12.38 -1.92 -5.56
CA LEU A 39 -12.44 -0.55 -5.06
C LEU A 39 -13.11 0.40 -6.07
N ASP A 40 -12.76 0.29 -7.35
CA ASP A 40 -13.35 1.08 -8.44
C ASP A 40 -14.87 0.89 -8.53
N ARG A 41 -15.34 -0.35 -8.32
CA ARG A 41 -16.76 -0.72 -8.46
C ARG A 41 -17.58 -0.42 -7.22
N PHE A 42 -17.09 -0.78 -6.04
CA PHE A 42 -17.87 -0.72 -4.80
C PHE A 42 -17.71 0.59 -4.05
N VAL A 43 -16.50 1.14 -4.00
CA VAL A 43 -16.17 2.30 -3.17
C VAL A 43 -16.18 3.57 -4.01
N PHE A 44 -15.30 3.68 -5.01
CA PHE A 44 -15.10 4.95 -5.71
C PHE A 44 -16.31 5.38 -6.51
N GLU A 45 -17.04 4.45 -7.14
CA GLU A 45 -18.26 4.79 -7.87
C GLU A 45 -19.36 5.31 -6.93
N LYS A 46 -19.53 4.71 -5.74
CA LYS A 46 -20.51 5.16 -4.76
C LYS A 46 -20.11 6.49 -4.13
N VAL A 47 -18.84 6.63 -3.76
CA VAL A 47 -18.29 7.86 -3.16
C VAL A 47 -18.33 9.01 -4.16
N ALA A 48 -17.90 8.79 -5.42
CA ALA A 48 -17.96 9.80 -6.48
C ALA A 48 -19.39 10.26 -6.74
N ARG A 49 -20.35 9.31 -6.85
CA ARG A 49 -21.76 9.69 -7.02
C ARG A 49 -22.29 10.50 -5.84
N ARG A 50 -21.92 10.13 -4.62
CA ARG A 50 -22.39 10.81 -3.41
C ARG A 50 -21.77 12.21 -3.25
N LEU A 51 -20.48 12.38 -3.55
CA LEU A 51 -19.75 13.64 -3.39
C LEU A 51 -19.99 14.61 -4.55
N ILE A 52 -20.07 14.11 -5.79
CA ILE A 52 -20.14 14.96 -6.99
C ILE A 52 -21.60 15.26 -7.39
N PHE A 53 -22.55 14.36 -7.12
CA PHE A 53 -23.94 14.48 -7.61
C PHE A 53 -24.98 14.63 -6.50
N GLY A 54 -24.71 15.50 -5.52
CA GLY A 54 -25.71 15.89 -4.52
C GLY A 54 -27.09 16.19 -5.14
N LYS A 55 -28.17 15.92 -4.38
CA LYS A 55 -29.59 16.05 -4.78
C LYS A 55 -29.82 17.29 -5.65
N GLY A 56 -29.92 17.13 -6.96
CA GLY A 56 -30.25 18.23 -7.88
C GLY A 56 -29.20 18.48 -8.94
N GLN A 57 -29.16 17.62 -9.96
CA GLN A 57 -28.71 18.00 -11.29
C GLN A 57 -29.60 17.28 -12.30
N GLU A 58 -30.67 17.97 -12.71
CA GLU A 58 -31.49 17.64 -13.87
C GLU A 58 -30.69 17.87 -15.16
N VAL A 59 -31.03 17.08 -16.18
CA VAL A 59 -30.12 16.57 -17.20
C VAL A 59 -30.11 17.43 -18.46
N ILE A 60 -28.90 17.84 -18.90
CA ILE A 60 -28.58 18.13 -20.30
C ILE A 60 -27.54 17.09 -20.73
N GLU A 61 -27.68 16.50 -21.93
CA GLU A 61 -26.85 15.41 -22.45
C GLU A 61 -25.33 15.71 -22.39
N ASN A 62 -24.92 16.97 -22.61
CA ASN A 62 -23.53 17.43 -22.45
C ASN A 62 -23.01 17.34 -21.01
N GLU A 63 -23.84 17.57 -19.98
CA GLU A 63 -23.40 17.35 -18.61
C GLU A 63 -23.12 15.87 -18.35
N THR A 64 -23.78 14.94 -19.03
CA THR A 64 -23.62 13.52 -18.71
C THR A 64 -22.23 12.99 -19.08
N ASP A 65 -21.64 13.43 -20.19
CA ASP A 65 -20.28 13.02 -20.58
C ASP A 65 -19.21 13.71 -19.71
N ASP A 66 -19.39 15.00 -19.43
CA ASP A 66 -18.51 15.72 -18.48
C ASP A 66 -18.57 15.14 -17.07
N ARG A 67 -19.76 14.71 -16.62
CA ARG A 67 -19.95 13.98 -15.36
C ARG A 67 -19.22 12.66 -15.37
N ARG A 68 -19.33 11.86 -16.44
CA ARG A 68 -18.57 10.60 -16.58
C ARG A 68 -17.06 10.85 -16.56
N ARG A 69 -16.59 11.89 -17.24
CA ARG A 69 -15.18 12.30 -17.24
C ARG A 69 -14.69 12.69 -15.84
N ARG A 70 -15.48 13.44 -15.08
CA ARG A 70 -15.18 13.80 -13.68
C ARG A 70 -15.11 12.58 -12.78
N ILE A 71 -16.06 11.65 -12.90
CA ILE A 71 -16.04 10.39 -12.14
C ILE A 71 -14.77 9.59 -12.48
N ARG A 72 -14.41 9.48 -13.77
CA ARG A 72 -13.21 8.74 -14.18
C ARG A 72 -11.94 9.35 -13.58
N LYS A 73 -11.80 10.67 -13.64
CA LYS A 73 -10.68 11.40 -13.02
C LYS A 73 -10.64 11.21 -11.50
N PHE A 74 -11.80 11.25 -10.83
CA PHE A 74 -11.90 11.01 -9.39
C PHE A 74 -11.47 9.58 -9.02
N LYS A 75 -11.90 8.57 -9.80
CA LYS A 75 -11.48 7.18 -9.60
C LYS A 75 -9.96 7.03 -9.76
N GLU A 76 -9.38 7.64 -10.79
CA GLU A 76 -7.93 7.64 -11.00
C GLU A 76 -7.16 8.29 -9.84
N SER A 77 -7.63 9.43 -9.33
CA SER A 77 -6.99 10.10 -8.19
C SER A 77 -7.18 9.35 -6.87
N ALA A 78 -8.36 8.78 -6.64
CA ALA A 78 -8.65 8.00 -5.44
C ALA A 78 -7.81 6.73 -5.36
N TRP A 79 -7.63 6.04 -6.50
CA TRP A 79 -6.72 4.90 -6.59
C TRP A 79 -5.29 5.30 -6.23
N LYS A 80 -4.77 6.39 -6.81
CA LYS A 80 -3.41 6.88 -6.50
C LYS A 80 -3.28 7.18 -5.00
N CYS A 81 -4.24 7.88 -4.42
CA CYS A 81 -4.24 8.22 -2.99
C CYS A 81 -4.17 6.97 -2.11
N ILE A 82 -5.04 5.97 -2.33
CA ILE A 82 -5.03 4.74 -1.53
C ILE A 82 -3.76 3.93 -1.73
N TYR A 83 -3.24 3.87 -2.96
CA TYR A 83 -1.98 3.20 -3.23
C TYR A 83 -0.82 3.81 -2.44
N PHE A 84 -0.63 5.14 -2.54
CA PHE A 84 0.43 5.82 -1.79
C PHE A 84 0.24 5.76 -0.28
N LEU A 85 -0.99 5.98 0.21
CA LEU A 85 -1.29 5.88 1.65
C LEU A 85 -1.00 4.48 2.17
N SER A 86 -1.38 3.42 1.43
CA SER A 86 -1.09 2.05 1.84
C SER A 86 0.41 1.76 1.89
N ALA A 87 1.19 2.28 0.94
CA ALA A 87 2.64 2.16 0.95
C ALA A 87 3.28 2.92 2.13
N GLU A 88 2.80 4.12 2.44
CA GLU A 88 3.24 4.90 3.60
C GLU A 88 2.91 4.18 4.92
N VAL A 89 1.68 3.69 5.08
CA VAL A 89 1.30 2.91 6.26
C VAL A 89 2.13 1.64 6.37
N PHE A 90 2.37 0.93 5.27
CA PHE A 90 3.22 -0.25 5.27
C PHE A 90 4.66 0.08 5.68
N ALA A 91 5.25 1.15 5.12
CA ALA A 91 6.57 1.61 5.50
C ALA A 91 6.64 1.97 6.99
N LEU A 92 5.63 2.67 7.51
CA LEU A 92 5.54 2.99 8.93
C LEU A 92 5.42 1.73 9.79
N LEU A 93 4.62 0.74 9.38
CA LEU A 93 4.46 -0.51 10.11
C LEU A 93 5.75 -1.32 10.19
N VAL A 94 6.47 -1.45 9.06
CA VAL A 94 7.75 -2.18 8.99
C VAL A 94 8.82 -1.46 9.81
N THR A 95 8.88 -0.14 9.74
CA THR A 95 9.91 0.65 10.44
C THR A 95 9.59 0.94 11.90
N TYR A 96 8.37 0.66 12.37
CA TYR A 96 7.92 1.06 13.70
C TYR A 96 8.75 0.47 14.84
N ASN A 97 9.17 -0.80 14.71
CA ASN A 97 9.94 -1.49 15.74
C ASN A 97 11.44 -1.16 15.69
N GLU A 98 11.88 -0.39 14.70
CA GLU A 98 13.30 -0.16 14.49
C GLU A 98 13.87 0.91 15.44
N PRO A 99 15.06 0.67 16.04
CA PRO A 99 15.64 1.58 17.01
C PRO A 99 15.99 2.95 16.41
N TRP A 100 16.27 3.01 15.10
CA TRP A 100 16.54 4.25 14.39
C TRP A 100 15.30 5.07 14.03
N PHE A 101 14.09 4.51 14.15
CA PHE A 101 12.85 5.23 13.84
C PHE A 101 12.56 6.36 14.84
N THR A 102 12.89 6.15 16.11
CA THR A 102 12.66 7.14 17.18
C THR A 102 13.88 8.01 17.48
N ASN A 103 15.09 7.49 17.26
CA ASN A 103 16.32 8.21 17.53
C ASN A 103 17.25 8.19 16.32
N THR A 104 17.28 9.33 15.62
CA THR A 104 18.08 9.56 14.41
C THR A 104 19.58 9.35 14.63
N ARG A 105 20.07 9.34 15.88
CA ARG A 105 21.46 9.01 16.18
C ARG A 105 21.82 7.58 15.76
N TYR A 106 20.92 6.61 15.93
CA TYR A 106 21.19 5.22 15.55
C TYR A 106 21.26 5.02 14.04
N PHE A 107 20.65 5.91 13.25
CA PHE A 107 20.79 5.91 11.79
C PHE A 107 22.24 6.23 11.36
N TRP A 108 22.91 7.17 12.04
CA TRP A 108 24.26 7.64 11.69
C TRP A 108 25.39 6.85 12.32
N VAL A 109 25.17 6.30 13.52
CA VAL A 109 26.17 5.46 14.20
C VAL A 109 26.37 4.14 13.45
N GLY A 110 25.40 3.75 12.61
CA GLY A 110 25.35 2.41 12.05
C GLY A 110 25.02 1.39 13.14
N PRO A 111 24.75 0.13 12.75
CA PRO A 111 24.27 -0.85 13.70
C PRO A 111 25.49 -1.42 14.45
N GLY A 112 25.89 -0.75 15.54
CA GLY A 112 27.14 -0.96 16.30
C GLY A 112 27.80 -2.34 16.20
N ASP A 113 27.41 -3.29 17.06
CA ASP A 113 27.88 -4.69 17.05
C ASP A 113 27.07 -5.59 16.08
N GLN A 114 26.18 -5.01 15.27
CA GLN A 114 25.34 -5.76 14.35
C GLN A 114 26.17 -6.07 13.10
N VAL A 115 26.51 -7.34 12.95
CA VAL A 115 27.11 -7.84 11.72
C VAL A 115 26.04 -7.73 10.63
N TRP A 116 26.28 -6.90 9.60
CA TRP A 116 25.47 -6.95 8.39
C TRP A 116 25.48 -8.40 7.89
N PRO A 117 24.33 -9.00 7.55
CA PRO A 117 24.33 -10.32 6.94
C PRO A 117 25.25 -10.27 5.72
N ASP A 118 26.25 -11.17 5.69
CA ASP A 118 27.20 -11.32 4.58
C ASP A 118 26.46 -11.21 3.25
N GLN A 119 26.60 -10.09 2.54
CA GLN A 119 25.97 -9.91 1.24
C GLN A 119 26.67 -10.82 0.22
N MET A 120 26.34 -12.11 0.24
CA MET A 120 26.78 -13.07 -0.75
C MET A 120 26.06 -12.75 -2.06
N TYR A 121 26.60 -11.79 -2.80
CA TYR A 121 26.34 -11.70 -4.24
C TYR A 121 27.01 -12.93 -4.86
N LYS A 122 26.21 -13.93 -5.22
CA LYS A 122 26.69 -15.10 -5.98
C LYS A 122 25.79 -15.32 -7.17
#